data_AF-A0A947CES5-F1
#
_entry.id   AF-A0A947CES5-F1
#
_cell.length_a   1.000
_cell.length_b   1.000
_cell.length_c   1.000
_cell.angle_alpha   90.00
_cell.angle_beta   90.00
_cell.angle_gamma   90.00
#
_symmetry.space_group_name_H-M   'P 1'
#
loop_
_entity.id
_entity.type
_entity.pdbx_description
1 polymer ?
#
loop_
_entity_poly.entity_id
_entity_poly.type
_entity_poly.pdbx_seq_one_letter_code
_entity_poly.pdbx_strand_id
1 'polypeptide(L)'
;MLETDRLTQDDVRQIVREEIQRAFKKDPATKKLSMVASKGTLDWAYPPLILATAGAAANMEAAIFFTFYGLNIIHKDFDKKLLVAPTGNPAMPMPVPMPDVLTGMPGMKTMATGMMKSMFKK
;
A
#
# COMPACT_ATOMS: atom_id res chain seq x y z
N MET A 1 27.22 -50.96 10.97
CA MET A 1 26.73 -50.53 12.28
C MET A 1 26.40 -49.05 12.13
N LEU A 2 25.12 -48.70 12.04
CA LEU A 2 24.69 -47.32 11.79
C LEU A 2 24.75 -46.58 13.13
N GLU A 3 25.78 -45.76 13.33
CA GLU A 3 25.82 -44.80 14.43
C GLU A 3 24.59 -43.92 14.31
N THR A 4 23.69 -44.07 15.28
CA THR A 4 22.53 -43.20 15.39
C THR A 4 23.08 -41.85 15.82
N ASP A 5 22.97 -40.88 14.91
CA ASP A 5 23.39 -39.49 15.08
C ASP A 5 22.66 -38.85 16.27
N ARG A 6 23.19 -39.08 17.47
CA ARG A 6 22.64 -38.57 18.73
C ARG A 6 23.32 -37.24 18.98
N LEU A 7 22.59 -36.15 18.69
CA LEU A 7 22.94 -34.80 19.06
C LEU A 7 23.44 -34.75 20.52
N THR A 8 24.68 -34.31 20.70
CA THR A 8 25.27 -34.12 22.03
C THR A 8 24.77 -32.82 22.65
N GLN A 9 24.93 -32.66 23.97
CA GLN A 9 24.53 -31.41 24.63
C GLN A 9 25.29 -30.19 24.12
N ASP A 10 26.52 -30.37 23.67
CA ASP A 10 27.32 -29.29 23.11
C ASP A 10 26.83 -28.90 21.71
N ASP A 11 26.39 -29.87 20.90
CA ASP A 11 25.74 -29.60 19.61
C ASP A 11 24.43 -28.81 19.82
N VAL A 12 23.62 -29.18 20.81
CA VAL A 12 22.39 -28.46 21.15
C VAL A 12 22.70 -27.02 21.59
N ARG A 13 23.71 -26.81 22.42
CA ARG A 13 24.13 -25.47 22.86
C ARG A 13 24.64 -24.62 21.71
N GLN A 14 25.35 -25.23 20.76
CA GLN A 14 25.86 -24.55 19.59
C GLN A 14 24.71 -24.13 18.66
N ILE A 15 23.79 -25.05 18.34
CA ILE A 15 22.61 -24.76 17.52
C ILE A 15 21.76 -23.65 18.17
N VAL A 16 21.51 -23.73 19.48
CA VAL A 16 20.76 -22.69 20.20
C VAL A 16 21.46 -21.34 20.13
N ARG A 17 22.79 -21.28 20.30
CA ARG A 17 23.56 -20.04 20.14
C ARG A 17 23.47 -19.49 18.73
N GLU A 18 23.62 -20.33 17.72
CA GLU A 18 23.55 -19.95 16.32
C GLU A 18 22.17 -19.38 15.97
N GLU A 19 21.09 -20.01 16.45
CA GLU A 19 19.73 -19.52 16.20
C GLU A 19 19.38 -18.28 17.00
N ILE A 20 19.87 -18.15 18.23
CA ILE A 20 19.79 -16.89 18.98
C ILE A 20 20.53 -15.79 18.20
N GLN A 21 21.76 -16.03 17.74
CA GLN A 21 22.53 -15.07 16.95
C GLN A 21 21.82 -14.71 15.64
N ARG A 22 21.24 -15.67 14.90
CA ARG A 22 20.43 -15.37 13.72
C ARG A 22 19.19 -14.54 14.03
N ALA A 23 18.49 -14.87 15.12
CA ALA A 23 17.31 -14.12 15.55
C ALA A 23 17.66 -12.67 15.91
N PHE A 24 18.80 -12.44 16.58
CA PHE A 24 19.29 -11.09 16.90
C PHE A 24 19.91 -10.36 15.70
N LYS A 25 20.47 -11.09 14.72
CA LYS A 25 21.05 -10.51 13.48
C LYS A 25 19.98 -10.07 12.48
N LYS A 26 18.79 -10.68 12.51
CA LYS A 26 17.59 -10.14 11.85
C LYS A 26 17.12 -8.94 12.67
N ASP A 27 17.62 -7.76 12.34
CA ASP A 27 17.33 -6.52 13.05
C ASP A 27 15.81 -6.38 13.34
N PRO A 28 15.35 -6.50 14.60
CA PRO A 28 13.94 -6.32 14.94
C PRO A 28 13.52 -4.85 14.84
N ALA A 29 14.47 -3.90 14.75
CA ALA A 29 14.20 -2.47 14.73
C ALA A 29 13.78 -1.95 13.35
N THR A 30 14.20 -2.57 12.24
CA THR A 30 13.85 -2.12 10.89
C THR A 30 12.87 -3.10 10.21
N LYS A 31 11.60 -3.02 10.58
CA LYS A 31 10.53 -3.77 9.90
C LYS A 31 10.38 -3.24 8.47
N LYS A 32 10.07 -4.09 7.48
CA LYS A 32 9.90 -3.67 6.07
C LYS A 32 8.43 -3.72 5.66
N LEU A 33 7.96 -2.72 4.92
CA LEU A 33 6.63 -2.65 4.32
C LEU A 33 6.78 -2.57 2.80
N SER A 34 6.22 -3.53 2.07
CA SER A 34 6.22 -3.53 0.60
C SER A 34 4.80 -3.59 0.08
N MET A 35 4.45 -2.71 -0.87
CA MET A 35 3.11 -2.60 -1.45
C MET A 35 3.17 -2.41 -2.96
N VAL A 36 2.12 -2.85 -3.66
CA VAL A 36 1.95 -2.64 -5.10
C VAL A 36 0.75 -1.74 -5.35
N ALA A 37 0.97 -0.60 -5.99
CA ALA A 37 -0.07 0.33 -6.40
C ALA A 37 -0.34 0.16 -7.91
N SER A 38 -1.44 -0.52 -8.26
CA SER A 38 -1.82 -0.83 -9.65
C SER A 38 -2.94 0.05 -10.21
N LYS A 39 -3.70 0.70 -9.32
CA LYS A 39 -4.85 1.56 -9.64
C LYS A 39 -4.42 3.03 -9.63
N GLY A 40 -5.00 3.82 -10.54
CA GLY A 40 -4.57 5.19 -10.82
C GLY A 40 -5.69 6.22 -10.76
N THR A 41 -6.74 5.98 -9.97
CA THR A 41 -7.78 6.96 -9.67
C THR A 41 -7.53 7.57 -8.29
N LEU A 42 -8.09 8.75 -8.04
CA LEU A 42 -7.83 9.49 -6.80
C LEU A 42 -8.18 8.66 -5.56
N ASP A 43 -9.30 7.93 -5.59
CA ASP A 43 -9.80 7.09 -4.49
C ASP A 43 -8.85 5.95 -4.07
N TRP A 44 -8.07 5.44 -5.02
CA TRP A 44 -7.09 4.37 -4.77
C TRP A 44 -5.67 4.89 -4.48
N ALA A 45 -5.43 6.19 -4.64
CA ALA A 45 -4.12 6.77 -4.39
C ALA A 45 -3.82 6.91 -2.90
N TYR A 46 -4.82 7.21 -2.07
CA TYR A 46 -4.59 7.47 -0.63
C TYR A 46 -4.14 6.25 0.16
N PRO A 47 -4.74 5.04 0.00
CA PRO A 47 -4.39 3.88 0.82
C PRO A 47 -2.88 3.55 0.81
N PRO A 48 -2.20 3.38 -0.35
CA PRO A 48 -0.78 3.07 -0.35
C PRO A 48 0.07 4.24 0.19
N LEU A 49 -0.34 5.50 -0.04
CA LEU A 49 0.41 6.66 0.44
C LEU A 49 0.31 6.81 1.96
N ILE A 50 -0.89 6.73 2.53
CA ILE A 50 -1.12 6.85 3.98
C ILE A 50 -0.44 5.69 4.73
N LEU A 51 -0.55 4.46 4.20
CA LEU A 51 0.08 3.29 4.83
C LEU A 51 1.61 3.37 4.78
N ALA A 52 2.19 3.86 3.67
CA ALA A 52 3.63 4.06 3.60
C ALA A 52 4.12 5.12 4.59
N THR A 53 3.39 6.23 4.74
CA THR A 53 3.71 7.26 5.73
C THR A 53 3.56 6.74 7.16
N ALA A 54 2.49 5.98 7.46
CA ALA A 54 2.29 5.37 8.78
C ALA A 54 3.36 4.32 9.09
N GLY A 55 3.73 3.50 8.09
CA GLY A 55 4.83 2.54 8.21
C GLY A 55 6.16 3.24 8.50
N ALA A 56 6.48 4.29 7.74
CA ALA A 56 7.69 5.08 7.98
C ALA A 56 7.70 5.70 9.38
N ALA A 57 6.57 6.23 9.86
CA ALA A 57 6.41 6.75 11.22
C ALA A 57 6.57 5.67 12.30
N ALA A 58 6.24 4.42 12.00
CA ALA A 58 6.45 3.26 12.85
C ALA A 58 7.87 2.64 12.74
N ASN A 59 8.84 3.39 12.20
CA ASN A 59 10.21 2.95 11.93
C ASN A 59 10.29 1.75 10.97
N MET A 60 9.38 1.68 9.99
CA MET A 60 9.44 0.68 8.93
C MET A 60 10.10 1.24 7.67
N GLU A 61 10.95 0.43 7.00
CA GLU A 61 11.39 0.70 5.63
C GLU A 61 10.23 0.42 4.66
N ALA A 62 9.56 1.48 4.19
CA ALA A 62 8.40 1.39 3.32
C ALA A 62 8.77 1.58 1.83
N ALA A 63 8.34 0.65 0.98
CA ALA A 63 8.50 0.70 -0.46
C ALA A 63 7.14 0.51 -1.16
N ILE A 64 6.84 1.39 -2.12
CA ILE A 64 5.67 1.28 -2.99
C ILE A 64 6.13 1.03 -4.42
N PHE A 65 5.71 -0.08 -5.01
CA PHE A 65 5.89 -0.34 -6.43
C PHE A 65 4.67 0.16 -7.21
N PHE A 66 4.84 1.28 -7.92
CA PHE A 66 3.81 1.83 -8.80
C PHE A 66 3.85 1.14 -10.16
N THR A 67 2.74 0.54 -10.58
CA THR A 67 2.64 -0.21 -11.84
C THR A 67 1.33 0.09 -12.59
N PHE A 68 1.30 -0.16 -13.89
CA PHE A 68 0.15 0.11 -14.77
C PHE A 68 -0.42 1.53 -14.58
N TYR A 69 -1.70 1.64 -14.24
CA TYR A 69 -2.37 2.91 -13.96
C TYR A 69 -1.87 3.58 -12.67
N GLY A 70 -1.26 2.84 -11.74
CA GLY A 70 -0.65 3.39 -10.53
C GLY A 70 0.47 4.39 -10.81
N LEU A 71 1.09 4.37 -12.00
CA LEU A 71 2.03 5.39 -12.44
C LEU A 71 1.40 6.79 -12.51
N ASN A 72 0.07 6.90 -12.67
CA ASN A 72 -0.64 8.18 -12.62
C ASN A 72 -0.53 8.87 -11.26
N ILE A 73 -0.30 8.11 -10.17
CA ILE A 73 -0.16 8.66 -8.81
C ILE A 73 1.10 9.50 -8.68
N ILE A 74 2.21 9.07 -9.31
CA ILE A 74 3.53 9.72 -9.20
C ILE A 74 3.89 10.60 -10.41
N HIS A 75 2.99 10.70 -11.39
CA HIS A 75 3.21 11.49 -12.60
C HIS A 75 3.17 13.00 -12.28
N LYS A 76 3.92 13.83 -13.01
CA LYS A 76 3.94 15.30 -12.79
C LYS A 76 2.54 15.93 -12.94
N ASP A 77 1.80 15.54 -13.97
CA ASP A 77 0.39 15.91 -14.20
C ASP A 77 -0.62 15.03 -13.44
N PHE A 78 -0.31 14.60 -12.21
CA PHE A 78 -1.20 13.74 -11.42
C PHE A 78 -2.59 14.36 -11.21
N ASP A 79 -2.67 15.69 -11.11
CA ASP A 79 -3.88 16.45 -10.87
C ASP A 79 -4.94 16.32 -11.99
N LYS A 80 -4.48 16.05 -13.23
CA LYS A 80 -5.30 15.80 -14.42
C LYS A 80 -5.57 14.32 -14.66
N LYS A 81 -4.69 13.44 -14.18
CA LYS A 81 -4.75 11.98 -14.42
C LYS A 81 -5.47 11.22 -13.31
N LEU A 82 -5.34 11.65 -12.05
CA LEU A 82 -6.07 11.13 -10.89
C LEU A 82 -7.47 11.72 -10.84
N LEU A 83 -8.30 11.32 -11.81
CA LEU A 83 -9.73 11.58 -11.74
C LEU A 83 -10.39 10.45 -10.96
N VAL A 84 -11.44 10.78 -10.21
CA VAL A 84 -12.27 9.75 -9.61
C VAL A 84 -13.09 9.06 -10.70
N ALA A 85 -13.31 7.76 -10.57
CA ALA A 85 -14.25 7.04 -11.41
C ALA A 85 -15.63 7.01 -10.71
N PRO A 86 -16.57 7.93 -11.01
CA PRO A 86 -17.93 7.92 -10.46
C PRO A 86 -18.75 6.72 -10.92
N THR A 87 -18.46 6.18 -12.10
CA THR A 87 -19.19 5.05 -12.68
C THR A 87 -18.64 3.73 -12.13
N GLY A 88 -19.50 2.92 -11.51
CA GLY A 88 -19.13 1.61 -10.97
C GLY A 88 -18.24 1.63 -9.73
N ASN A 89 -18.03 2.78 -9.08
CA ASN A 89 -17.32 2.88 -7.81
C ASN A 89 -18.29 3.09 -6.63
N PRO A 90 -18.65 2.03 -5.90
CA PRO A 90 -19.60 2.12 -4.78
C PRO A 90 -19.04 2.91 -3.58
N ALA A 91 -17.73 3.18 -3.52
CA ALA A 91 -17.10 3.91 -2.42
C ALA A 91 -17.10 5.43 -2.62
N MET A 92 -17.69 5.94 -3.71
CA MET A 92 -17.81 7.37 -3.98
C MET A 92 -18.89 8.01 -3.10
N PRO A 93 -18.55 8.93 -2.18
CA PRO A 93 -19.54 9.72 -1.44
C PRO A 93 -20.16 10.74 -2.39
N MET A 94 -21.20 10.32 -3.11
CA MET A 94 -22.03 11.22 -3.90
C MET A 94 -23.13 11.76 -2.97
N PRO A 95 -23.31 13.08 -2.82
CA PRO A 95 -24.35 13.67 -1.97
C PRO A 95 -25.77 13.34 -2.46
N VAL A 96 -25.91 12.87 -3.70
CA VAL A 96 -27.13 12.37 -4.30
C VAL A 96 -26.79 11.09 -5.07
N PRO A 97 -27.56 9.99 -4.90
CA PRO A 97 -27.38 8.78 -5.71
C PRO A 97 -27.73 9.10 -7.17
N MET A 98 -26.69 9.20 -8.01
CA MET A 98 -26.85 9.44 -9.44
C MET A 98 -26.89 8.09 -10.16
N PRO A 99 -27.88 7.82 -11.04
CA PRO A 99 -27.92 6.62 -11.85
C PRO A 99 -26.62 6.44 -12.64
N ASP A 100 -26.14 5.20 -12.82
CA ASP A 100 -24.89 4.91 -13.55
C ASP A 100 -24.85 5.49 -14.98
N VAL A 101 -26.02 5.66 -15.60
CA VAL A 101 -26.17 6.30 -16.91
C VAL A 101 -25.78 7.79 -16.85
N LEU A 102 -26.11 8.48 -15.76
CA LEU A 102 -25.75 9.88 -15.53
C LEU A 102 -24.29 10.04 -15.07
N THR A 103 -23.69 9.04 -14.42
CA THR A 103 -22.27 9.09 -14.03
C THR A 103 -21.32 8.95 -15.23
N GLY A 104 -21.81 8.40 -16.34
CA GLY A 104 -21.10 8.33 -17.62
C GLY A 104 -21.12 9.62 -18.47
N MET A 105 -21.86 10.66 -18.06
CA MET A 105 -21.97 11.89 -18.84
C MET A 105 -20.64 12.67 -18.92
N PRO A 106 -20.32 13.29 -20.07
CA PRO A 106 -19.14 14.13 -20.22
C PRO A 106 -19.11 15.23 -19.16
N GLY A 107 -18.01 15.36 -18.41
CA GLY A 107 -17.84 16.37 -17.36
C GLY A 107 -18.21 15.93 -15.94
N MET A 108 -18.82 14.77 -15.74
CA MET A 108 -19.19 14.29 -14.39
C MET A 108 -17.96 13.87 -13.56
N LYS A 109 -16.93 13.30 -14.22
CA LYS A 109 -15.66 12.89 -13.58
C LYS A 109 -14.87 14.08 -13.04
N THR A 110 -14.84 15.19 -13.77
CA THR A 110 -14.13 16.41 -13.36
C THR A 110 -14.84 17.11 -12.21
N MET A 111 -16.17 17.16 -12.24
CA MET A 111 -16.97 17.69 -11.13
C MET A 111 -16.77 16.89 -9.84
N ALA A 112 -16.88 15.56 -9.89
CA ALA A 112 -16.65 14.68 -8.75
C ALA A 112 -15.24 14.83 -8.16
N THR A 113 -14.23 14.91 -9.03
CA THR A 113 -12.83 15.14 -8.62
C THR A 113 -12.67 16.50 -7.93
N GLY A 114 -13.35 17.55 -8.41
CA GLY A 114 -13.36 18.86 -7.78
C GLY A 114 -13.95 18.86 -6.36
N MET A 115 -15.08 18.18 -6.16
CA MET A 115 -15.70 18.03 -4.83
C MET A 115 -14.76 17.30 -3.86
N MET A 116 -14.14 16.21 -4.31
CA MET A 116 -13.21 15.43 -3.50
C MET A 116 -11.96 16.23 -3.11
N LYS A 117 -11.35 16.97 -4.06
CA LYS A 117 -10.25 17.91 -3.76
C LYS A 117 -10.66 19.00 -2.75
N SER A 118 -11.90 19.49 -2.82
CA SER A 118 -12.41 20.49 -1.86
C SER A 118 -12.59 19.93 -0.46
N MET A 119 -12.95 18.65 -0.30
CA MET A 119 -13.04 18.01 1.01
C MET A 119 -11.68 17.85 1.67
N PHE A 120 -10.62 17.59 0.90
CA PHE A 120 -9.25 17.50 1.41
C PHE A 120 -8.62 18.86 1.76
N LYS A 121 -9.15 19.96 1.21
CA LYS A 121 -8.61 21.31 1.44
C LYS A 121 -9.21 22.00 2.68
N LYS A 122 -10.28 21.43 3.24
CA LYS A 122 -10.84 21.84 4.54
C LYS A 122 -10.13 21.08 5.66
#